data_AF-A0A975DC93-F1
#
_entry.id   AF-A0A975DC93-F1
#
_cell.length_a   1.000
_cell.length_b   1.000
_cell.length_c   1.000
_cell.angle_alpha   90.00
_cell.angle_beta   90.00
_cell.angle_gamma   90.00
#
_symmetry.space_group_name_H-M   'P 1'
#
loop_
_entity.id
_entity.type
_entity.pdbx_description
1 polymer ?
#
loop_
_entity_poly.entity_id
_entity_poly.type
_entity_poly.pdbx_seq_one_letter_code
_entity_poly.pdbx_strand_id
1 'polypeptide(L)'
;METSHFFANMSRLKLIFRWPLMRTITPENVQEHSHQVATVAHMLAVIKNKKFGGDLNPEHVAVVALYHDASEVLTGDLPSPIKYHNDEIARAYKKIENIAEQQLIAMLPEEFREDFLPLIDHHEISPEIRDIVKAADVICGYIKTIEEISAGNHEFEKAKKNIEQTMKKYQSEELKYFMDVFLPSFTLNLDEISQPL
;
A
#
# COMPACT_ATOMS: atom_id res chain seq x y z
N MET A 1 -13.84 -27.28 16.50
CA MET A 1 -13.08 -26.21 15.84
C MET A 1 -13.05 -26.53 14.36
N GLU A 2 -13.58 -25.64 13.53
CA GLU A 2 -13.46 -25.77 12.07
C GLU A 2 -12.11 -25.22 11.60
N THR A 3 -11.59 -25.77 10.50
CA THR A 3 -10.31 -25.33 9.94
C THR A 3 -10.53 -24.06 9.12
N SER A 4 -9.75 -23.01 9.41
CA SER A 4 -9.73 -21.78 8.62
C SER A 4 -8.64 -21.81 7.55
N HIS A 5 -8.95 -21.29 6.36
CA HIS A 5 -8.00 -21.11 5.27
C HIS A 5 -7.48 -19.66 5.14
N PHE A 6 -7.83 -18.78 6.08
CA PHE A 6 -7.45 -17.36 6.03
C PHE A 6 -5.93 -17.17 5.92
N PHE A 7 -5.17 -17.68 6.89
CA PHE A 7 -3.71 -17.53 6.88
C PHE A 7 -3.01 -18.31 5.76
N ALA A 8 -3.62 -19.41 5.29
CA ALA A 8 -3.13 -20.11 4.11
C ALA A 8 -3.20 -19.20 2.87
N ASN A 9 -4.30 -18.46 2.70
CA ASN A 9 -4.42 -17.43 1.66
C ASN A 9 -3.46 -16.27 1.90
N MET A 10 -3.40 -15.69 3.11
CA MET A 10 -2.44 -14.60 3.40
C MET A 10 -1.00 -14.96 3.05
N SER A 11 -0.60 -16.22 3.28
CA SER A 11 0.74 -16.69 2.92
C SER A 11 1.03 -16.65 1.41
N ARG A 12 0.01 -16.58 0.55
CA ARG A 12 0.14 -16.56 -0.91
C ARG A 12 0.32 -15.16 -1.49
N LEU A 13 0.22 -14.09 -0.70
CA LEU A 13 0.49 -12.73 -1.18
C LEU A 13 1.90 -12.58 -1.75
N LYS A 14 2.88 -13.34 -1.24
CA LYS A 14 4.24 -13.42 -1.81
C LYS A 14 4.30 -13.96 -3.24
N LEU A 15 3.21 -14.53 -3.75
CA LEU A 15 3.10 -15.07 -5.11
C LEU A 15 2.43 -14.08 -6.06
N ILE A 16 1.85 -12.99 -5.55
CA ILE A 16 1.16 -11.98 -6.35
C ILE A 16 2.16 -10.85 -6.61
N PHE A 17 2.69 -10.80 -7.84
CA PHE A 17 3.65 -9.77 -8.24
C PHE A 17 2.94 -8.52 -8.74
N ARG A 18 3.47 -7.38 -8.33
CA ARG A 18 3.07 -6.04 -8.79
C ARG A 18 3.87 -5.65 -10.02
N TRP A 19 3.37 -4.63 -10.73
CA TRP A 19 3.96 -4.16 -11.99
C TRP A 19 4.08 -5.25 -13.09
N PRO A 20 3.09 -6.16 -13.25
CA PRO A 20 3.25 -7.36 -14.10
C PRO A 20 3.38 -7.06 -15.60
N LEU A 21 3.13 -5.81 -16.02
CA LEU A 21 3.18 -5.36 -17.41
C LEU A 21 4.41 -4.49 -17.72
N MET A 22 5.33 -4.36 -16.77
CA MET A 22 6.57 -3.60 -16.94
C MET A 22 7.75 -4.53 -16.71
N ARG A 23 8.86 -4.32 -17.43
CA ARG A 23 10.11 -4.99 -17.07
C ARG A 23 10.56 -4.42 -15.74
N THR A 24 10.74 -5.25 -14.72
CA THR A 24 11.26 -4.85 -13.39
C THR A 24 12.68 -5.36 -13.22
N ILE A 25 13.57 -4.54 -12.65
CA ILE A 25 14.93 -4.97 -12.29
C ILE A 25 14.86 -5.88 -11.06
N THR A 26 14.07 -5.47 -10.06
CA THR A 26 13.79 -6.27 -8.88
C THR A 26 12.27 -6.49 -8.78
N PRO A 27 11.77 -7.72 -8.95
CA PRO A 27 10.35 -7.99 -8.77
C PRO A 27 9.87 -7.59 -7.37
N GLU A 28 8.68 -7.01 -7.30
CA GLU A 28 7.99 -6.64 -6.04
C GLU A 28 6.71 -7.47 -5.94
N ASN A 29 6.50 -8.16 -4.82
CA ASN A 29 5.23 -8.83 -4.54
C ASN A 29 4.37 -8.05 -3.53
N VAL A 30 3.08 -8.39 -3.46
CA VAL A 30 2.12 -7.70 -2.58
C VAL A 30 2.54 -7.78 -1.12
N GLN A 31 3.14 -8.88 -0.65
CA GLN A 31 3.59 -8.98 0.74
C GLN A 31 4.73 -8.00 1.08
N GLU A 32 5.70 -7.83 0.17
CA GLU A 32 6.78 -6.85 0.33
C GLU A 32 6.24 -5.41 0.29
N HIS A 33 5.36 -5.12 -0.67
CA HIS A 33 4.69 -3.82 -0.79
C HIS A 33 3.88 -3.50 0.47
N SER A 34 3.02 -4.41 0.93
CA SER A 34 2.21 -4.20 2.14
C SER A 34 3.06 -3.96 3.39
N HIS A 35 4.22 -4.62 3.51
CA HIS A 35 5.16 -4.32 4.59
C HIS A 35 5.71 -2.88 4.49
N GLN A 36 6.18 -2.47 3.32
CA GLN A 36 6.68 -1.11 3.10
C GLN A 36 5.58 -0.07 3.40
N VAL A 37 4.37 -0.26 2.85
CA VAL A 37 3.22 0.61 3.10
C VAL A 37 2.89 0.70 4.58
N ALA A 38 2.93 -0.41 5.33
CA ALA A 38 2.69 -0.39 6.77
C ALA A 38 3.72 0.46 7.54
N THR A 39 5.01 0.32 7.21
CA THR A 39 6.06 1.13 7.85
C THR A 39 5.94 2.63 7.53
N VAL A 40 5.59 2.96 6.28
CA VAL A 40 5.38 4.35 5.84
C VAL A 40 4.12 4.93 6.47
N ALA A 41 3.00 4.21 6.44
CA ALA A 41 1.72 4.65 7.02
C ALA A 41 1.84 4.91 8.54
N HIS A 42 2.53 4.02 9.26
CA HIS A 42 2.88 4.23 10.66
C HIS A 42 3.65 5.57 10.84
N MET A 43 4.68 5.81 10.05
CA MET A 43 5.49 7.04 10.16
C MET A 43 4.66 8.28 9.83
N LEU A 44 3.79 8.23 8.82
CA LEU A 44 2.87 9.33 8.49
C LEU A 44 1.95 9.65 9.66
N ALA A 45 1.36 8.65 10.30
CA ALA A 45 0.53 8.84 11.50
C ALA A 45 1.34 9.46 12.67
N VAL A 46 2.56 8.98 12.91
CA VAL A 46 3.46 9.56 13.93
C VAL A 46 3.79 11.02 13.63
N ILE A 47 4.11 11.36 12.38
CA ILE A 47 4.38 12.75 11.96
C ILE A 47 3.14 13.61 12.20
N LYS A 48 1.97 13.15 11.74
CA LYS A 48 0.71 13.87 11.88
C LYS A 48 0.40 14.19 13.33
N ASN A 49 0.52 13.21 14.22
CA ASN A 49 0.29 13.41 15.64
C ASN A 49 1.31 14.36 16.27
N LYS A 50 2.61 14.19 15.98
CA LYS A 50 3.68 14.97 16.62
C LYS A 50 3.81 16.40 16.11
N LYS A 51 3.45 16.67 14.85
CA LYS A 51 3.73 17.95 14.19
C LYS A 51 2.51 18.71 13.72
N PHE A 52 1.41 18.01 13.44
CA PHE A 52 0.25 18.58 12.75
C PHE A 52 -1.07 18.38 13.51
N GLY A 53 -0.99 18.05 14.81
CA GLY A 53 -2.14 18.00 15.71
C GLY A 53 -3.10 16.83 15.46
N GLY A 54 -2.64 15.76 14.80
CA GLY A 54 -3.41 14.53 14.63
C GLY A 54 -3.62 13.76 15.93
N ASP A 55 -4.64 12.91 15.93
CA ASP A 55 -4.97 11.98 17.03
C ASP A 55 -5.27 10.58 16.49
N LEU A 56 -4.34 10.06 15.68
CA LEU A 56 -4.42 8.72 15.13
C LEU A 56 -3.72 7.71 16.05
N ASN A 57 -4.15 6.45 16.02
CA ASN A 57 -3.38 5.34 16.59
C ASN A 57 -2.40 4.81 15.51
N PRO A 58 -1.08 5.08 15.60
CA PRO A 58 -0.14 4.67 14.56
C PRO A 58 -0.01 3.16 14.41
N GLU A 59 -0.11 2.40 15.51
CA GLU A 59 -0.08 0.94 15.49
C GLU A 59 -1.28 0.38 14.72
N HIS A 60 -2.48 0.91 14.96
CA HIS A 60 -3.68 0.50 14.24
C HIS A 60 -3.58 0.85 12.74
N VAL A 61 -3.11 2.07 12.41
CA VAL A 61 -2.84 2.47 11.02
C VAL A 61 -1.87 1.51 10.33
N ALA A 62 -0.82 1.08 11.01
CA ALA A 62 0.15 0.13 10.48
C ALA A 62 -0.49 -1.24 10.17
N VAL A 63 -1.38 -1.73 11.05
CA VAL A 63 -2.09 -2.99 10.84
C VAL A 63 -3.08 -2.88 9.68
N VAL A 64 -3.84 -1.78 9.58
CA VAL A 64 -4.74 -1.55 8.43
C VAL A 64 -3.93 -1.53 7.13
N ALA A 65 -2.80 -0.82 7.11
CA ALA A 65 -1.89 -0.80 5.97
C ALA A 65 -1.30 -2.19 5.64
N LEU A 66 -1.08 -3.06 6.62
CA LEU A 66 -0.59 -4.42 6.37
C LEU A 66 -1.61 -5.28 5.61
N TYR A 67 -2.90 -5.01 5.78
CA TYR A 67 -4.00 -5.75 5.15
C TYR A 67 -4.61 -5.06 3.93
N HIS A 68 -4.15 -3.85 3.55
CA HIS A 68 -4.82 -3.02 2.55
C HIS A 68 -5.00 -3.69 1.16
N ASP A 69 -4.05 -4.53 0.75
CA ASP A 69 -4.09 -5.28 -0.51
C ASP A 69 -4.31 -6.80 -0.26
N ALA A 70 -4.80 -7.20 0.94
CA ALA A 70 -4.95 -8.60 1.29
C ALA A 70 -5.93 -9.36 0.38
N SER A 71 -6.97 -8.67 -0.11
CA SER A 71 -7.95 -9.22 -1.04
C SER A 71 -7.35 -9.59 -2.41
N GLU A 72 -6.17 -9.06 -2.75
CA GLU A 72 -5.44 -9.41 -3.99
C GLU A 72 -4.99 -10.86 -4.04
N VAL A 73 -5.01 -11.58 -2.92
CA VAL A 73 -4.83 -13.04 -2.94
C VAL A 73 -5.93 -13.76 -3.72
N LEU A 74 -7.14 -13.20 -3.77
CA LEU A 74 -8.29 -13.77 -4.47
C LEU A 74 -8.46 -13.17 -5.86
N THR A 75 -8.16 -11.88 -6.04
CA THR A 75 -8.39 -11.14 -7.28
C THR A 75 -7.17 -11.06 -8.19
N GLY A 76 -5.96 -11.22 -7.63
CA GLY A 76 -4.70 -10.85 -8.25
C GLY A 76 -4.46 -9.34 -8.27
N ASP A 77 -3.19 -8.94 -8.41
CA ASP A 77 -2.85 -7.54 -8.67
C ASP A 77 -3.37 -7.13 -10.05
N LEU A 78 -4.11 -6.03 -10.10
CA LEU A 78 -4.59 -5.45 -11.35
C LEU A 78 -3.92 -4.08 -11.56
N PRO A 79 -3.20 -3.88 -12.67
CA PRO A 79 -2.53 -2.59 -12.89
C PRO A 79 -3.51 -1.41 -12.91
N SER A 80 -3.13 -0.30 -12.27
CA SER A 80 -3.97 0.91 -12.17
C SER A 80 -4.53 1.42 -13.51
N PRO A 81 -3.81 1.37 -14.65
CA PRO A 81 -4.36 1.77 -15.95
C PRO A 81 -5.58 0.95 -16.39
N ILE A 82 -5.70 -0.30 -15.92
CA ILE A 82 -6.86 -1.15 -16.18
C ILE A 82 -7.97 -0.86 -15.16
N LYS A 83 -7.63 -0.80 -13.85
CA LYS A 83 -8.58 -0.48 -12.75
C LYS A 83 -9.39 0.80 -13.04
N TYR A 84 -8.77 1.81 -13.66
CA TYR A 84 -9.38 3.12 -13.92
C TYR A 84 -9.56 3.48 -15.39
N HIS A 85 -9.65 2.48 -16.28
CA HIS A 85 -9.79 2.73 -17.72
C HIS A 85 -11.07 3.52 -18.07
N ASN A 86 -12.19 3.21 -17.40
CA ASN A 86 -13.42 3.99 -17.45
C ASN A 86 -14.27 3.76 -16.18
N ASP A 87 -15.33 4.56 -16.01
CA ASP A 87 -16.20 4.53 -14.83
C ASP A 87 -16.99 3.22 -14.64
N GLU A 88 -17.26 2.50 -15.73
CA GLU A 88 -17.94 1.21 -15.68
C GLU A 88 -17.00 0.14 -15.12
N ILE A 89 -15.79 0.05 -15.67
CA ILE A 89 -14.73 -0.87 -15.22
C ILE A 89 -14.36 -0.57 -13.77
N ALA A 90 -14.18 0.71 -13.41
CA ALA A 90 -13.84 1.10 -12.05
C ALA A 90 -14.93 0.69 -11.04
N ARG A 91 -16.22 0.84 -11.40
CA ARG A 91 -17.33 0.38 -10.54
C ARG A 91 -17.41 -1.14 -10.44
N ALA A 92 -17.20 -1.84 -11.55
CA ALA A 92 -17.19 -3.29 -11.57
C ALA A 92 -16.05 -3.85 -10.70
N TYR A 93 -14.87 -3.23 -10.79
CA TYR A 93 -13.71 -3.64 -10.01
C TYR A 93 -13.90 -3.40 -8.51
N LYS A 94 -14.43 -2.23 -8.10
CA LYS A 94 -14.77 -1.98 -6.69
C LYS A 94 -15.74 -3.01 -6.12
N LYS A 95 -16.68 -3.50 -6.94
CA LYS A 95 -17.60 -4.56 -6.54
C LYS A 95 -16.86 -5.89 -6.33
N ILE A 96 -15.88 -6.20 -7.18
CA ILE A 96 -15.04 -7.39 -7.04
C ILE A 96 -14.16 -7.29 -5.79
N GLU A 97 -13.54 -6.13 -5.54
CA GLU A 97 -12.74 -5.85 -4.33
C GLU A 97 -13.59 -6.08 -3.06
N ASN A 98 -14.78 -5.49 -2.98
CA ASN A 98 -15.69 -5.70 -1.85
C ASN A 98 -16.03 -7.19 -1.65
N ILE A 99 -16.41 -7.89 -2.71
CA ILE A 99 -16.72 -9.33 -2.62
C ILE A 99 -15.49 -10.12 -2.11
N ALA A 100 -14.29 -9.79 -2.58
CA ALA A 100 -13.06 -10.47 -2.18
C ALA A 100 -12.70 -10.19 -0.71
N GLU A 101 -12.85 -8.94 -0.23
CA GLU A 101 -12.68 -8.58 1.17
C GLU A 101 -13.65 -9.38 2.07
N GLN A 102 -14.95 -9.39 1.74
CA GLN A 102 -15.95 -10.13 2.51
C GLN A 102 -15.69 -11.64 2.49
N GLN A 103 -15.27 -12.19 1.35
CA GLN A 103 -14.87 -13.60 1.27
C GLN A 103 -13.67 -13.90 2.16
N LEU A 104 -12.65 -13.04 2.16
CA LEU A 104 -11.46 -13.21 2.98
C LEU A 104 -11.82 -13.16 4.47
N ILE A 105 -12.65 -12.20 4.90
CA ILE A 105 -13.13 -12.09 6.29
C ILE A 105 -13.96 -13.33 6.67
N ALA A 106 -14.85 -13.80 5.79
CA ALA A 106 -15.65 -14.99 6.04
C ALA A 106 -14.83 -16.28 6.24
N MET A 107 -13.57 -16.33 5.77
CA MET A 107 -12.66 -17.45 6.03
C MET A 107 -12.18 -17.52 7.48
N LEU A 108 -12.24 -16.41 8.23
CA LEU A 108 -11.93 -16.44 9.66
C LEU A 108 -13.01 -17.20 10.43
N PRO A 109 -12.64 -17.89 11.53
CA PRO A 109 -13.61 -18.36 12.51
C PRO A 109 -14.52 -17.21 12.96
N GLU A 110 -15.80 -17.51 13.18
CA GLU A 110 -16.83 -16.50 13.48
C GLU A 110 -16.44 -15.56 14.63
N GLU A 111 -15.79 -16.11 15.67
CA GLU A 111 -15.32 -15.40 16.86
C GLU A 111 -14.23 -14.35 16.60
N PHE A 112 -13.59 -14.32 15.42
CA PHE A 112 -12.56 -13.34 15.05
C PHE A 112 -12.96 -12.40 13.91
N ARG A 113 -14.15 -12.58 13.32
CA ARG A 113 -14.53 -11.78 12.13
C ARG A 113 -14.66 -10.30 12.47
N GLU A 114 -15.23 -9.98 13.63
CA GLU A 114 -15.39 -8.59 14.09
C GLU A 114 -14.06 -7.88 14.30
N ASP A 115 -13.01 -8.60 14.74
CA ASP A 115 -11.67 -8.03 14.93
C ASP A 115 -10.98 -7.64 13.61
N PHE A 116 -11.34 -8.30 12.50
CA PHE A 116 -10.71 -8.09 11.20
C PHE A 116 -11.51 -7.19 10.25
N LEU A 117 -12.81 -6.98 10.50
CA LEU A 117 -13.63 -6.01 9.78
C LEU A 117 -12.95 -4.64 9.67
N PRO A 118 -12.52 -3.98 10.76
CA PRO A 118 -11.89 -2.66 10.68
C PRO A 118 -10.47 -2.68 10.09
N LEU A 119 -9.95 -3.86 9.74
CA LEU A 119 -8.61 -4.03 9.15
C LEU A 119 -8.66 -4.31 7.64
N ILE A 120 -9.72 -4.96 7.16
CA ILE A 120 -9.84 -5.46 5.78
C ILE A 120 -10.99 -4.78 5.02
N ASP A 121 -12.13 -4.56 5.66
CA ASP A 121 -13.30 -3.97 4.98
C ASP A 121 -13.11 -2.45 4.84
N HIS A 122 -12.98 -1.98 3.59
CA HIS A 122 -12.77 -0.57 3.31
C HIS A 122 -13.95 0.34 3.72
N HIS A 123 -15.13 -0.23 4.01
CA HIS A 123 -16.28 0.49 4.53
C HIS A 123 -16.17 0.75 6.05
N GLU A 124 -15.50 -0.14 6.78
CA GLU A 124 -15.32 -0.07 8.24
C GLU A 124 -14.07 0.75 8.63
N ILE A 125 -13.15 0.97 7.70
CA ILE A 125 -11.95 1.81 7.91
C ILE A 125 -12.34 3.29 7.87
N SER A 126 -11.96 4.03 8.92
CA SER A 126 -12.24 5.47 9.02
C SER A 126 -11.61 6.26 7.84
N PRO A 127 -12.26 7.34 7.36
CA PRO A 127 -11.73 8.13 6.25
C PRO A 127 -10.31 8.65 6.49
N GLU A 128 -9.99 9.06 7.72
CA GLU A 128 -8.68 9.60 8.05
C GLU A 128 -7.56 8.53 7.98
N ILE A 129 -7.83 7.32 8.48
CA ILE A 129 -6.87 6.21 8.36
C ILE A 129 -6.71 5.82 6.89
N ARG A 130 -7.81 5.75 6.16
CA ARG A 130 -7.81 5.44 4.72
C ARG A 130 -6.95 6.41 3.93
N ASP A 131 -7.04 7.71 4.22
CA ASP A 131 -6.23 8.73 3.55
C ASP A 131 -4.73 8.56 3.86
N ILE A 132 -4.36 8.24 5.11
CA ILE A 132 -2.97 7.94 5.48
C ILE A 132 -2.44 6.70 4.77
N VAL A 133 -3.22 5.60 4.76
CA VAL A 133 -2.83 4.36 4.07
C VAL A 133 -2.69 4.62 2.56
N LYS A 134 -3.58 5.42 1.98
CA LYS A 134 -3.51 5.77 0.55
C LYS A 134 -2.32 6.66 0.22
N ALA A 135 -1.99 7.61 1.08
CA ALA A 135 -0.77 8.40 0.97
C ALA A 135 0.48 7.49 1.03
N ALA A 136 0.52 6.53 1.96
CA ALA A 136 1.62 5.58 2.07
C ALA A 136 1.76 4.66 0.84
N ASP A 137 0.66 4.11 0.34
CA ASP A 137 0.60 3.29 -0.89
C ASP A 137 1.17 4.07 -2.09
N VAL A 138 0.78 5.34 -2.25
CA VAL A 138 1.27 6.21 -3.32
C VAL A 138 2.77 6.54 -3.15
N ILE A 139 3.25 6.76 -1.93
CA ILE A 139 4.68 6.97 -1.65
C ILE A 139 5.48 5.72 -2.01
N CYS A 140 5.03 4.51 -1.62
CA CYS A 140 5.72 3.26 -1.92
C CYS A 140 5.77 2.99 -3.43
N GLY A 141 4.66 3.23 -4.13
CA GLY A 141 4.65 3.20 -5.60
C GLY A 141 5.63 4.20 -6.23
N TYR A 142 5.77 5.40 -5.66
CA TYR A 142 6.75 6.39 -6.12
C TYR A 142 8.19 5.93 -5.86
N ILE A 143 8.48 5.41 -4.66
CA ILE A 143 9.77 4.82 -4.28
C ILE A 143 10.17 3.74 -5.29
N LYS A 144 9.26 2.81 -5.59
CA LYS A 144 9.51 1.77 -6.59
C LYS A 144 9.93 2.35 -7.94
N THR A 145 9.28 3.43 -8.39
CA THR A 145 9.65 4.06 -9.67
C THR A 145 11.02 4.73 -9.64
N ILE A 146 11.43 5.36 -8.54
CA ILE A 146 12.75 6.00 -8.45
C ILE A 146 13.86 4.97 -8.33
N GLU A 147 13.64 3.84 -7.64
CA GLU A 147 14.59 2.74 -7.56
C GLU A 147 14.85 2.12 -8.94
N GLU A 148 13.78 1.83 -9.70
CA GLU A 148 13.89 1.29 -11.05
C GLU A 148 14.62 2.27 -11.99
N ILE A 149 14.27 3.57 -11.97
CA ILE A 149 14.92 4.59 -12.79
C ILE A 149 16.40 4.75 -12.40
N SER A 150 16.72 4.74 -11.10
CA SER A 150 18.10 4.86 -10.61
C SER A 150 18.96 3.67 -11.03
N ALA A 151 18.36 2.49 -11.17
CA ALA A 151 19.00 1.30 -11.71
C ALA A 151 19.00 1.24 -13.26
N GLY A 152 18.59 2.33 -13.94
CA GLY A 152 18.66 2.49 -15.39
C GLY A 152 17.42 2.03 -16.16
N ASN A 153 16.32 1.70 -15.47
CA ASN A 153 15.07 1.28 -16.10
C ASN A 153 14.12 2.46 -16.35
N HIS A 154 14.23 3.04 -17.55
CA HIS A 154 13.42 4.18 -17.97
C HIS A 154 11.97 3.82 -18.36
N GLU A 155 11.54 2.55 -18.35
CA GLU A 155 10.12 2.19 -18.53
C GLU A 155 9.24 2.85 -17.46
N PHE A 156 9.80 3.10 -16.27
CA PHE A 156 9.12 3.67 -15.11
C PHE A 156 8.93 5.19 -15.15
N GLU A 157 9.51 5.92 -16.12
CA GLU A 157 9.39 7.39 -16.16
C GLU A 157 7.94 7.87 -16.29
N LYS A 158 7.12 7.18 -17.09
CA LYS A 158 5.70 7.51 -17.24
C LYS A 158 4.90 7.15 -15.99
N ALA A 159 5.21 6.01 -15.38
CA ALA A 159 4.59 5.60 -14.11
C ALA A 159 4.89 6.61 -13.01
N LYS A 160 6.14 7.06 -12.88
CA LYS A 160 6.56 8.11 -11.94
C LYS A 160 5.73 9.39 -12.10
N LYS A 161 5.61 9.91 -13.33
CA LYS A 161 4.81 11.12 -13.61
C LYS A 161 3.33 10.94 -13.26
N ASN A 162 2.74 9.77 -13.54
CA ASN A 162 1.36 9.48 -13.17
C ASN A 162 1.18 9.41 -11.66
N ILE A 163 2.12 8.79 -10.95
CA ILE A 163 2.12 8.71 -9.49
C ILE A 163 2.28 10.09 -8.87
N GLU A 164 3.15 10.96 -9.39
CA GLU A 164 3.25 12.36 -8.93
C GLU A 164 1.93 13.12 -9.05
N GLN A 165 1.14 12.87 -10.10
CA GLN A 165 -0.20 13.46 -10.23
C GLN A 165 -1.19 12.89 -9.21
N THR A 166 -1.14 11.58 -8.94
CA THR A 166 -1.95 10.94 -7.90
C THR A 166 -1.56 11.45 -6.51
N MET A 167 -0.26 11.60 -6.23
CA MET A 167 0.28 12.10 -4.97
C MET A 167 -0.21 13.52 -4.66
N LYS A 168 -0.38 14.37 -5.69
CA LYS A 168 -1.00 15.70 -5.52
C LYS A 168 -2.41 15.65 -4.96
N LYS A 169 -3.17 14.57 -5.19
CA LYS A 169 -4.54 14.40 -4.68
C LYS A 169 -4.58 14.03 -3.19
N TYR A 170 -3.49 13.45 -2.68
CA TYR A 170 -3.34 13.01 -1.29
C TYR A 170 -2.34 13.89 -0.53
N GLN A 171 -2.16 15.14 -0.97
CA GLN A 171 -1.25 16.06 -0.30
C GLN A 171 -1.71 16.35 1.12
N SER A 172 -0.81 16.11 2.07
CA SER A 172 -0.95 16.46 3.47
C SER A 172 0.39 16.95 4.03
N GLU A 173 0.35 17.60 5.18
CA GLU A 173 1.56 18.13 5.82
C GLU A 173 2.51 17.01 6.24
N GLU A 174 1.97 15.87 6.71
CA GLU A 174 2.76 14.67 7.02
C GLU A 174 3.38 14.01 5.80
N LEU A 175 2.67 13.97 4.66
CA LEU A 175 3.23 13.50 3.39
C LEU A 175 4.38 14.41 2.97
N LYS A 176 4.17 15.73 2.97
CA LYS A 176 5.20 16.70 2.59
C LYS A 176 6.44 16.55 3.47
N TYR A 177 6.24 16.44 4.78
CA TYR A 177 7.35 16.19 5.70
C TYR A 177 8.11 14.91 5.35
N PHE A 178 7.40 13.81 5.07
CA PHE A 178 8.04 12.55 4.71
C PHE A 178 8.87 12.70 3.43
N MET A 179 8.31 13.36 2.42
CA MET A 179 8.96 13.61 1.14
C MET A 179 10.21 14.48 1.28
N ASP A 180 10.18 15.50 2.13
CA ASP A 180 11.31 16.40 2.33
C ASP A 180 12.44 15.75 3.17
N VAL A 181 12.09 14.85 4.10
CA VAL A 181 13.04 14.32 5.09
C VAL A 181 13.58 12.93 4.74
N PHE A 182 12.74 12.02 4.26
CA PHE A 182 13.11 10.60 4.09
C PHE A 182 13.32 10.21 2.62
N LEU A 183 12.56 10.80 1.71
CA LEU A 183 12.60 10.41 0.30
C LEU A 183 13.96 10.65 -0.40
N PRO A 184 14.71 11.74 -0.14
CA PRO A 184 15.97 11.99 -0.84
C PRO A 184 17.00 10.87 -0.69
N SER A 185 16.93 10.08 0.39
CA SER A 185 17.85 8.98 0.64
C SER A 185 17.60 7.74 -0.23
N PHE A 186 16.44 7.60 -0.86
CA PHE A 186 16.14 6.44 -1.73
C PHE A 186 16.89 6.46 -3.06
N THR A 187 17.50 7.59 -3.43
CA THR A 187 18.36 7.69 -4.62
C THR A 187 19.85 7.55 -4.27
N LEU A 188 20.17 7.38 -2.99
CA LEU A 188 21.54 7.25 -2.50
C LEU A 188 21.93 5.77 -2.42
N ASN A 189 23.20 5.47 -2.67
CA ASN A 189 23.75 4.14 -2.45
C ASN A 189 24.15 3.93 -0.98
N LEU A 190 24.52 2.70 -0.62
CA LEU A 190 24.88 2.34 0.75
C LEU A 190 26.03 3.19 1.32
N ASP A 191 27.03 3.52 0.51
CA ASP A 191 28.19 4.32 0.94
C ASP A 191 27.80 5.77 1.22
N GLU A 192 26.83 6.31 0.47
CA GLU A 192 26.32 7.67 0.65
C GLU A 192 25.47 7.83 1.92
N ILE A 193 24.76 6.77 2.35
CA ILE A 193 23.94 6.79 3.58
C ILE A 193 24.69 6.27 4.81
N SER A 194 25.84 5.62 4.64
CA SER A 194 26.66 5.13 5.73
C SER A 194 27.71 6.18 6.11
N GLN A 195 27.46 6.94 7.18
CA GLN A 195 28.57 7.66 7.83
C GLN A 195 29.54 6.64 8.45
N PRO A 196 30.85 6.90 8.47
CA PRO A 196 31.77 6.10 9.26
C PRO A 196 31.29 6.05 10.71
N LEU A 197 31.21 4.83 11.27
CA LEU A 197 30.90 4.60 12.68
C LEU A 197 31.85 5.36 13.63
#